data_AF-A0A6J5D425-F1
#
_entry.id   AF-A0A6J5D425-F1
#
_cell.length_a   1.000
_cell.length_b   1.000
_cell.length_c   1.000
_cell.angle_alpha   90.00
_cell.angle_beta   90.00
_cell.angle_gamma   90.00
#
_symmetry.space_group_name_H-M   'P 1'
#
loop_
_entity.id
_entity.type
_entity.pdbx_description
1 polymer ?
#
loop_
_entity_poly.entity_id
_entity_poly.type
_entity_poly.pdbx_seq_one_letter_code
_entity_poly.pdbx_strand_id
1 'polypeptide(L)'
;MTTLADVSDMLKEARHEASLSQEELARRAGVARTTVARMETLAKGDMSVSVLVRLLEAAGCDLKVVAHGFGRTLDDILIEQRAAPGPNR
;
A
#
# COMPACT_ATOMS: atom_id res chain seq x y z
N MET A 1 6.83 -9.16 -9.74
CA MET A 1 7.36 -7.80 -10.01
C MET A 1 6.18 -6.86 -9.96
N THR A 2 6.16 -5.92 -9.02
CA THR A 2 5.08 -4.94 -8.89
C THR A 2 5.17 -3.90 -10.02
N THR A 3 4.05 -3.63 -10.69
CA THR A 3 3.91 -2.63 -11.76
C THR A 3 3.24 -1.35 -11.24
N LEU A 4 3.28 -0.26 -12.01
CA LEU A 4 2.55 0.96 -11.65
C LEU A 4 1.02 0.80 -11.67
N ALA A 5 0.50 -0.14 -12.45
CA ALA A 5 -0.93 -0.48 -12.43
C ALA A 5 -1.30 -1.10 -11.08
N ASP A 6 -0.51 -2.06 -10.59
CA ASP A 6 -0.71 -2.66 -9.27
C ASP A 6 -0.69 -1.59 -8.17
N VAL A 7 0.25 -0.64 -8.23
CA VAL A 7 0.33 0.48 -7.26
C VAL A 7 -0.91 1.38 -7.33
N SER A 8 -1.47 1.62 -8.53
CA SER A 8 -2.69 2.42 -8.68
C SER A 8 -3.91 1.74 -8.07
N ASP A 9 -4.02 0.42 -8.21
CA ASP A 9 -5.08 -0.37 -7.59
C ASP A 9 -4.91 -0.42 -6.06
N MET A 10 -3.70 -0.66 -5.56
CA MET A 10 -3.40 -0.62 -4.12
C MET A 10 -3.76 0.73 -3.48
N LEU A 11 -3.48 1.83 -4.17
CA LEU A 11 -3.85 3.17 -3.69
C LEU A 11 -5.37 3.34 -3.63
N LYS A 12 -6.08 2.85 -4.65
CA LYS A 12 -7.53 2.89 -4.72
C LYS A 12 -8.16 2.06 -3.60
N GLU A 13 -7.64 0.88 -3.34
CA GLU A 13 -8.04 0.00 -2.24
C GLU A 13 -7.83 0.67 -0.87
N ALA A 14 -6.64 1.20 -0.60
CA ALA A 14 -6.34 1.94 0.63
C ALA A 14 -7.35 3.08 0.87
N ARG A 15 -7.72 3.81 -0.19
CA ARG A 15 -8.76 4.86 -0.11
C ARG A 15 -10.12 4.27 0.28
N HIS A 16 -10.51 3.15 -0.32
CA HIS A 16 -11.79 2.49 -0.05
C HIS A 16 -11.84 1.91 1.36
N GLU A 17 -10.77 1.30 1.86
CA GLU A 17 -10.66 0.80 3.24
C GLU A 17 -10.78 1.94 4.25
N ALA A 18 -10.20 3.11 3.95
CA ALA A 18 -10.37 4.33 4.73
C ALA A 18 -11.76 4.99 4.58
N SER A 19 -12.65 4.41 3.76
CA SER A 19 -14.00 4.93 3.46
C SER A 19 -14.01 6.36 2.91
N LEU A 20 -12.99 6.73 2.12
CA LEU A 20 -12.84 8.08 1.58
C LEU A 20 -13.28 8.16 0.12
N SER A 21 -13.91 9.28 -0.25
CA SER A 21 -14.05 9.65 -1.66
C SER A 21 -12.70 10.18 -2.20
N GLN A 22 -12.55 10.23 -3.53
CA GLN A 22 -11.36 10.86 -4.13
C GLN A 22 -11.19 12.32 -3.71
N GLU A 23 -12.29 13.05 -3.52
CA GLU A 23 -12.29 14.44 -3.06
C GLU A 23 -11.75 14.54 -1.62
N GLU A 24 -12.24 13.68 -0.74
CA GLU A 24 -11.84 13.70 0.67
C GLU A 24 -10.37 13.28 0.84
N LEU A 25 -9.93 12.25 0.11
CA LEU A 25 -8.52 11.87 0.10
C LEU A 25 -7.63 13.00 -0.42
N ALA A 26 -8.03 13.66 -1.52
CA ALA A 26 -7.30 14.77 -2.10
C ALA A 26 -7.16 15.94 -1.12
N ARG A 27 -8.27 16.29 -0.44
CA ARG A 27 -8.31 17.33 0.59
C ARG A 27 -7.35 17.02 1.74
N ARG A 28 -7.37 15.80 2.27
CA ARG A 28 -6.47 15.37 3.35
C ARG A 28 -5.01 15.37 2.92
N ALA A 29 -4.73 14.91 1.70
CA ALA A 29 -3.38 14.87 1.17
C ALA A 29 -2.88 16.25 0.69
N GLY A 30 -3.73 17.28 0.60
CA GLY A 30 -3.38 18.61 0.10
C GLY A 30 -3.07 18.65 -1.40
N VAL A 31 -3.81 17.88 -2.21
CA VAL A 31 -3.69 17.84 -3.67
C VAL A 31 -5.05 18.05 -4.34
N ALA A 32 -5.07 18.32 -5.66
CA ALA A 32 -6.33 18.41 -6.40
C ALA A 32 -6.97 17.02 -6.60
N ARG A 33 -8.30 16.91 -6.58
CA ARG A 33 -9.02 15.64 -6.86
C ARG A 33 -8.61 14.99 -8.18
N THR A 34 -8.37 15.78 -9.23
CA THR A 34 -7.89 15.27 -10.53
C THR A 34 -6.53 14.60 -10.43
N THR A 35 -5.71 14.98 -9.45
CA THR A 35 -4.45 14.29 -9.15
C THR A 35 -4.73 12.89 -8.63
N VAL A 36 -5.67 12.73 -7.69
CA VAL A 36 -6.06 11.40 -7.17
C VAL A 36 -6.64 10.53 -8.29
N ALA A 37 -7.56 11.07 -9.08
CA ALA A 37 -8.15 10.33 -10.21
C ALA A 37 -7.07 9.87 -11.21
N ARG A 38 -6.07 10.71 -11.50
CA ARG A 38 -4.95 10.34 -12.36
C ARG A 38 -4.07 9.25 -11.75
N MET A 39 -3.79 9.33 -10.44
CA MET A 39 -2.99 8.34 -9.72
C MET A 39 -3.67 6.97 -9.69
N GLU A 40 -5.00 6.92 -9.54
CA GLU A 40 -5.80 5.68 -9.51
C GLU A 40 -6.11 5.09 -10.90
N THR A 41 -5.84 5.82 -11.98
CA THR A 41 -6.11 5.37 -13.37
C THR A 41 -4.85 5.25 -14.22
N LEU A 42 -3.69 5.62 -13.66
CA LEU A 42 -2.42 5.72 -14.35
C LEU A 42 -2.49 6.50 -15.67
N ALA A 43 -3.35 7.53 -15.76
CA ALA A 43 -3.74 8.18 -17.02
C ALA A 43 -2.62 8.93 -17.78
N LYS A 44 -1.38 8.94 -17.27
CA LYS A 44 -0.19 9.51 -17.93
C LYS A 44 0.98 8.54 -18.09
N GLY A 45 0.83 7.29 -17.63
CA GLY A 45 1.93 6.32 -17.61
C GLY A 45 3.04 6.66 -16.60
N ASP A 46 2.92 7.76 -15.84
CA ASP A 46 3.82 8.18 -14.79
C ASP A 46 3.08 8.40 -13.46
N MET A 47 3.81 8.19 -12.36
CA MET A 47 3.30 8.35 -11.01
C MET A 47 4.32 9.12 -10.16
N SER A 48 3.86 10.22 -9.54
CA SER A 48 4.71 10.97 -8.63
C SER A 48 4.79 10.25 -7.28
N VAL A 49 5.99 9.83 -6.89
CA VAL A 49 6.23 9.14 -5.61
C VAL A 49 5.91 10.05 -4.42
N SER A 50 6.21 11.36 -4.49
CA SER A 50 5.89 12.29 -3.40
C SER A 50 4.39 12.45 -3.19
N VAL A 51 3.60 12.46 -4.27
CA VAL A 51 2.14 12.46 -4.21
C VAL A 51 1.61 11.13 -3.69
N LEU A 52 2.18 10.00 -4.14
CA LEU A 52 1.81 8.67 -3.66
C LEU A 52 1.95 8.58 -2.13
N VAL A 53 3.10 8.97 -1.59
CA VAL A 53 3.36 8.93 -0.14
C VAL A 53 2.34 9.76 0.63
N ARG A 54 2.06 10.99 0.19
CA ARG A 54 1.05 11.86 0.84
C ARG A 54 -0.36 11.29 0.80
N LEU A 55 -0.72 10.61 -0.30
CA LEU A 55 -2.03 9.98 -0.42
C LEU A 55 -2.15 8.75 0.47
N LEU A 56 -1.10 7.93 0.57
CA LEU A 56 -1.08 6.79 1.50
C LEU A 56 -1.20 7.27 2.95
N GLU A 57 -0.43 8.28 3.34
CA GLU A 57 -0.50 8.85 4.70
C GLU A 57 -1.90 9.41 5.00
N ALA A 58 -2.51 10.12 4.05
CA ALA A 58 -3.87 10.64 4.17
C ALA A 58 -4.96 9.56 4.25
N ALA A 59 -4.68 8.37 3.70
CA ALA A 59 -5.51 7.18 3.83
C ALA A 59 -5.22 6.37 5.11
N GLY A 60 -4.20 6.74 5.89
CA GLY A 60 -3.78 6.03 7.11
C GLY A 60 -2.83 4.85 6.84
N CYS A 61 -2.13 4.86 5.71
CA CYS A 61 -1.17 3.83 5.31
C CYS A 61 0.26 4.38 5.30
N ASP A 62 1.20 3.58 5.80
CA ASP A 62 2.65 3.84 5.65
C ASP A 62 3.21 3.09 4.44
N LEU A 63 4.11 3.73 3.68
CA LEU A 63 4.89 3.05 2.65
C LEU A 63 6.12 2.38 3.28
N LYS A 64 6.24 1.06 3.12
CA LYS A 64 7.40 0.28 3.59
C LYS A 64 8.02 -0.52 2.46
N VAL A 65 9.35 -0.55 2.43
CA VAL A 65 10.10 -1.40 1.50
C VAL A 65 10.28 -2.76 2.14
N VAL A 66 9.85 -3.81 1.44
CA VAL A 66 9.98 -5.21 1.86
C VAL A 66 10.78 -5.99 0.82
N ALA A 67 11.60 -6.94 1.27
CA ALA A 67 12.37 -7.78 0.36
C ALA A 67 11.42 -8.64 -0.49
N HIS A 68 11.67 -8.70 -1.80
CA HIS A 68 10.93 -9.59 -2.70
C HIS A 68 11.06 -11.04 -2.19
N GLY A 69 9.93 -11.74 -2.03
CA GLY A 69 9.90 -13.10 -1.48
C GLY A 69 9.76 -13.20 0.04
N PHE A 70 9.78 -12.08 0.78
CA PHE A 70 9.31 -12.06 2.17
C PHE A 70 7.79 -11.86 2.21
N GLY A 71 7.05 -12.91 1.85
CA GLY A 71 5.80 -13.15 2.54
C GLY A 71 6.17 -13.69 3.92
N ARG A 72 6.31 -12.81 4.91
CA ARG A 72 6.23 -13.22 6.32
C ARG A 72 5.17 -12.44 7.05
N THR A 73 3.93 -12.88 6.87
CA THR A 73 2.76 -12.50 7.68
C THR A 73 2.85 -13.21 9.04
N LEU A 74 1.91 -12.93 9.96
CA LEU A 74 1.88 -13.54 11.30
C LEU A 74 1.98 -15.09 11.28
N ASP A 75 1.54 -15.73 10.19
CA ASP A 75 1.63 -17.18 9.96
C ASP A 75 3.06 -17.71 9.85
N ASP A 76 3.99 -16.93 9.29
CA ASP A 76 5.37 -17.37 9.11
C ASP A 76 6.14 -17.40 10.44
N ILE A 77 5.73 -16.58 11.41
CA ILE A 77 6.22 -16.61 12.79
C ILE A 77 5.68 -17.86 13.52
N LEU A 78 4.42 -18.25 13.26
CA LEU A 78 3.79 -19.43 13.86
C LEU A 78 4.35 -20.75 13.31
N ILE A 79 4.67 -20.81 12.01
CA ILE A 79 5.29 -21.98 11.37
C ILE A 79 6.70 -22.23 11.93
N GLU A 80 7.49 -21.17 12.16
CA GLU A 80 8.86 -21.28 12.67
C GLU A 80 8.92 -21.76 14.14
N GLN A 81 7.94 -21.38 14.97
CA GLN A 81 7.82 -21.87 16.36
C GLN A 81 7.35 -23.32 16.47
N ARG A 82 6.55 -23.82 15.51
CA ARG A 82 6.11 -25.22 15.46
C ARG A 82 7.15 -26.15 14.83
N ALA A 83 8.01 -25.62 13.96
CA ALA A 83 9.02 -26.38 13.23
C ALA A 83 10.40 -26.41 13.90
N ALA A 84 10.67 -25.56 14.91
CA ALA A 84 11.88 -25.68 15.73
C ALA A 84 11.87 -27.02 16.50
N PRO A 85 12.79 -27.96 16.24
CA PRO A 85 12.90 -29.16 17.06
C PRO A 85 13.70 -28.85 18.33
N GLY A 86 13.09 -29.07 19.49
CA GLY A 86 13.80 -29.50 20.71
C GLY A 86 13.57 -28.66 21.98
N PRO A 87 13.90 -29.20 23.18
CA PRO A 87 14.88 -30.27 23.36
C PRO A 87 14.28 -31.59 23.88
N ASN A 88 14.97 -32.65 23.47
CA ASN A 88 14.91 -34.03 23.93
C ASN A 88 14.57 -34.19 25.43
N ARG A 89 13.57 -35.02 25.75
CA ARG A 89 13.46 -35.76 27.02
C ARG A 89 12.94 -37.15 26.77
#